data_AF-A0A7X8HH84-F1
#
_entry.id   AF-A0A7X8HH84-F1
#
_cell.length_a   1.000
_cell.length_b   1.000
_cell.length_c   1.000
_cell.angle_alpha   90.00
_cell.angle_beta   90.00
_cell.angle_gamma   90.00
#
_symmetry.space_group_name_H-M   'P 1'
#
loop_
_entity.id
_entity.type
_entity.pdbx_description
1 polymer ?
#
loop_
_entity_poly.entity_id
_entity_poly.type
_entity_poly.pdbx_seq_one_letter_code
_entity_poly.pdbx_strand_id
1 'polypeptide(L)'
;MRIIIDGDACPQTVREICEKAAREFGIELIIVADIDHYIVSDFQVIIVEQGRDSVDYKIVQIFKQGDILVTQDYGLASLVLGKATAIIHTAGFFINKNNIDSLLQSRYISERIRKQGGRTKGPSKRRREQDENFKKCLYKVLHEEFSKNNIQNRRKREP
;
A
#
# COMPACT_ATOMS: atom_id res chain seq x y z
N MET A 1 7.62 12.39 0.62
CA MET A 1 6.47 11.47 0.61
C MET A 1 6.39 10.85 -0.78
N ARG A 2 6.30 9.53 -0.85
CA ARG A 2 6.18 8.74 -2.09
C ARG A 2 5.10 7.68 -1.93
N ILE A 3 4.52 7.20 -3.02
CA ILE A 3 3.62 6.03 -3.01
C ILE A 3 4.45 4.80 -3.38
N ILE A 4 4.49 3.79 -2.51
CA ILE A 4 5.11 2.49 -2.76
C ILE A 4 4.01 1.46 -2.92
N ILE A 5 3.98 0.76 -4.06
CA ILE A 5 2.99 -0.26 -4.39
C ILE A 5 3.67 -1.64 -4.35
N ASP A 6 3.10 -2.53 -3.55
CA ASP A 6 3.30 -3.97 -3.64
C ASP A 6 2.55 -4.51 -4.87
N GLY A 7 3.29 -4.82 -5.94
CA GLY A 7 2.79 -5.07 -7.28
C GLY A 7 2.22 -6.47 -7.50
N ASP A 8 2.68 -7.49 -6.75
CA ASP A 8 2.34 -8.90 -6.99
C ASP A 8 0.86 -9.21 -6.71
N ALA A 9 0.23 -8.45 -5.81
CA ALA A 9 -1.17 -8.63 -5.43
C ALA A 9 -2.02 -7.36 -5.61
N CYS A 10 -1.51 -6.35 -6.33
CA CYS A 10 -2.23 -5.09 -6.53
C CYS A 10 -3.16 -5.15 -7.76
N PRO A 11 -4.47 -4.94 -7.58
CA PRO A 11 -5.40 -4.83 -8.70
C PRO A 11 -5.03 -3.68 -9.64
N GLN A 12 -5.19 -3.89 -10.94
CA GLN A 12 -4.92 -2.85 -11.95
C GLN A 12 -5.63 -1.52 -11.66
N THR A 13 -6.90 -1.55 -11.25
CA THR A 13 -7.68 -0.34 -10.92
C THR A 13 -7.06 0.46 -9.77
N VAL A 14 -6.46 -0.22 -8.79
CA VAL A 14 -5.78 0.40 -7.64
C VAL A 14 -4.50 1.09 -8.09
N ARG A 15 -3.72 0.40 -8.95
CA ARG A 15 -2.53 0.98 -9.58
C ARG A 15 -2.87 2.24 -10.37
N GLU A 16 -3.90 2.19 -11.23
CA GLU A 16 -4.35 3.34 -12.02
C GLU A 16 -4.77 4.53 -11.14
N ILE A 17 -5.45 4.28 -10.01
CA ILE A 17 -5.81 5.31 -9.03
C ILE A 17 -4.53 5.94 -8.43
N CYS A 18 -3.54 5.12 -8.05
CA CYS A 18 -2.28 5.61 -7.51
C CYS A 18 -1.50 6.44 -8.53
N GLU A 19 -1.39 5.99 -9.78
CA GLU A 19 -0.70 6.73 -10.83
C GLU A 19 -1.38 8.08 -11.13
N LYS A 20 -2.71 8.10 -11.16
CA LYS A 20 -3.48 9.34 -11.31
C LYS A 20 -3.20 10.30 -10.16
N ALA A 21 -3.24 9.81 -8.92
CA ALA A 21 -2.98 10.62 -7.74
C ALA A 21 -1.52 11.11 -7.70
N ALA A 22 -0.55 10.27 -8.06
CA ALA A 22 0.85 10.66 -8.13
C ALA A 22 1.10 11.78 -9.14
N ARG A 23 0.45 11.72 -10.32
CA ARG A 23 0.47 12.82 -11.31
C ARG A 23 -0.18 14.10 -10.77
N GLU A 24 -1.36 13.99 -10.16
CA GLU A 24 -2.13 15.13 -9.65
C GLU A 24 -1.40 15.89 -8.54
N PHE A 25 -0.73 15.16 -7.63
CA PHE A 25 -0.02 15.75 -6.50
C PHE A 25 1.48 15.97 -6.77
N GLY A 26 2.01 15.56 -7.92
CA GLY A 26 3.42 15.71 -8.27
C GLY A 26 4.37 14.97 -7.32
N ILE A 27 4.00 13.74 -6.91
CA ILE A 27 4.81 12.91 -6.01
C ILE A 27 5.35 11.67 -6.73
N GLU A 28 6.48 11.14 -6.25
CA GLU A 28 7.04 9.90 -6.78
C GLU A 28 6.12 8.70 -6.45
N LEU A 29 6.08 7.77 -7.39
CA LEU A 29 5.43 6.48 -7.25
C LEU A 29 6.41 5.40 -7.71
N ILE A 30 6.52 4.34 -6.91
CA ILE A 30 7.39 3.19 -7.17
C ILE A 30 6.55 1.92 -7.04
N ILE A 31 6.54 1.12 -8.09
CA ILE A 31 5.91 -0.20 -8.11
C ILE A 31 7.02 -1.24 -7.97
N VAL A 32 6.88 -2.16 -7.03
CA VAL A 32 7.79 -3.29 -6.87
C VAL A 32 7.02 -4.56 -7.19
N ALA A 33 7.49 -5.35 -8.14
CA ALA A 33 6.83 -6.58 -8.57
C ALA A 33 7.87 -7.65 -8.94
N ASP A 34 7.48 -8.92 -8.86
CA ASP A 34 8.28 -10.01 -9.38
C ASP A 34 8.30 -10.03 -10.92
N ILE A 35 9.16 -10.88 -11.50
CA ILE A 35 9.29 -11.05 -12.96
C ILE A 35 8.04 -11.63 -13.64
N ASP A 36 7.15 -12.31 -12.91
CA ASP A 36 5.94 -12.94 -13.47
C ASP A 36 4.83 -11.90 -13.69
N HIS A 37 4.94 -10.74 -13.03
CA HIS A 37 4.01 -9.63 -13.16
C HIS A 37 4.52 -8.58 -14.15
N TYR A 38 4.14 -8.72 -15.42
CA TYR A 38 4.42 -7.69 -16.43
C TYR A 38 3.61 -6.42 -16.15
N ILE A 39 4.28 -5.36 -15.70
CA ILE A 39 3.69 -4.06 -15.39
C ILE A 39 4.31 -2.99 -16.29
N VAL A 40 3.47 -2.28 -17.04
CA VAL A 40 3.84 -1.07 -17.78
C VAL A 40 3.30 0.13 -17.03
N SER A 41 4.17 1.09 -16.73
CA SER A 41 3.83 2.34 -16.06
C SER A 41 4.77 3.45 -16.52
N ASP A 42 4.29 4.69 -16.56
CA ASP A 42 5.14 5.87 -16.75
C ASP A 42 5.96 6.19 -15.49
N PHE A 43 5.66 5.50 -14.38
CA PHE A 43 6.37 5.61 -13.11
C PHE A 43 7.43 4.52 -12.96
N GLN A 44 8.26 4.65 -11.93
CA GLN A 44 9.32 3.69 -11.68
C GLN A 44 8.73 2.31 -11.35
N VAL A 45 9.12 1.30 -12.12
CA VAL A 45 8.86 -0.11 -11.84
C VAL A 45 10.18 -0.80 -11.49
N ILE A 46 10.24 -1.46 -10.34
CA ILE A 46 11.37 -2.26 -9.90
C ILE A 46 10.94 -3.72 -10.00
N ILE A 47 11.55 -4.43 -10.94
CA ILE A 47 11.36 -5.88 -11.10
C ILE A 47 12.40 -6.61 -10.24
N VAL A 48 11.94 -7.58 -9.45
CA VAL A 48 12.81 -8.46 -8.64
C VAL A 48 12.75 -9.89 -9.16
N GLU A 49 13.83 -10.65 -8.94
CA GLU A 49 13.82 -12.08 -9.24
C GLU A 49 12.71 -12.80 -8.48
N GLN A 50 12.17 -13.85 -9.12
CA GLN A 50 11.18 -14.71 -8.50
C GLN A 50 11.80 -15.38 -7.27
N GLY A 51 11.20 -15.13 -6.12
CA GLY A 51 11.71 -15.61 -4.85
C GLY A 51 10.70 -15.40 -3.75
N ARG A 52 10.75 -16.24 -2.73
CA ARG A 52 9.86 -16.09 -1.58
C ARG A 52 10.12 -14.73 -0.93
N ASP A 53 9.06 -13.92 -0.81
CA ASP A 53 9.08 -12.61 -0.16
C ASP A 53 10.08 -11.61 -0.79
N SER A 54 10.48 -11.81 -2.07
CA SER A 54 11.48 -10.95 -2.73
C SER A 54 10.98 -9.52 -2.93
N VAL A 55 9.70 -9.35 -3.28
CA VAL A 55 9.03 -8.05 -3.36
C VAL A 55 8.95 -7.37 -2.01
N ASP A 56 8.50 -8.09 -0.98
CA ASP A 56 8.44 -7.59 0.40
C ASP A 56 9.81 -7.08 0.87
N TYR A 57 10.86 -7.88 0.68
CA TYR A 57 12.22 -7.50 1.05
C TYR A 57 12.67 -6.22 0.33
N LYS A 58 12.42 -6.14 -0.98
CA LYS A 58 12.79 -4.98 -1.78
C LYS A 58 12.03 -3.73 -1.36
N ILE A 59 10.74 -3.84 -1.07
CA ILE A 59 9.92 -2.74 -0.54
C ILE A 59 10.53 -2.26 0.78
N VAL A 60 10.75 -3.15 1.75
CA VAL A 60 11.34 -2.81 3.05
C VAL A 60 12.69 -2.12 2.90
N GLN A 61 13.53 -2.58 1.96
CA GLN A 61 14.85 -1.99 1.68
C GLN A 61 14.75 -0.55 1.17
N ILE A 62 13.80 -0.24 0.27
CA ILE A 62 13.68 1.09 -0.35
C ILE A 62 12.76 2.04 0.41
N PHE A 63 11.98 1.53 1.36
CA PHE A 63 10.97 2.29 2.10
C PHE A 63 11.63 3.34 3.00
N LYS A 64 11.18 4.59 2.89
CA LYS A 64 11.68 5.73 3.67
C LYS A 64 10.62 6.22 4.63
N GLN A 65 11.07 6.98 5.64
CA GLN A 65 10.15 7.68 6.54
C GLN A 65 9.24 8.60 5.74
N GLY A 66 7.94 8.52 6.01
CA GLY A 66 6.93 9.37 5.38
C GLY A 66 6.45 8.88 4.00
N ASP A 67 6.78 7.65 3.61
CA ASP A 67 6.18 7.00 2.45
C ASP A 67 4.77 6.45 2.78
N ILE A 68 3.97 6.26 1.73
CA ILE A 68 2.68 5.58 1.77
C ILE A 68 2.87 4.18 1.18
N LEU A 69 2.44 3.14 1.90
CA LEU A 69 2.43 1.76 1.38
C LEU A 69 1.02 1.39 0.89
N VAL A 70 0.94 0.79 -0.30
CA VAL A 70 -0.26 0.14 -0.83
C VAL A 70 0.02 -1.35 -0.95
N THR A 71 -0.67 -2.18 -0.17
CA THR A 71 -0.44 -3.64 -0.11
C THR A 71 -1.70 -4.40 0.31
N GLN A 72 -1.74 -5.71 0.08
CA GLN A 72 -2.68 -6.63 0.74
C GLN A 72 -2.03 -7.42 1.89
N ASP A 73 -0.69 -7.40 2.00
CA ASP A 73 0.04 -8.21 2.95
C ASP A 73 0.17 -7.51 4.31
N TYR A 74 -0.49 -8.08 5.33
CA TYR A 74 -0.42 -7.59 6.71
C TYR A 74 0.97 -7.78 7.35
N GLY A 75 1.71 -8.82 6.96
CA GLY A 75 3.10 -9.03 7.38
C GLY A 75 4.00 -7.90 6.87
N LEU A 76 3.99 -7.62 5.57
CA LEU A 76 4.72 -6.49 4.99
C LEU A 76 4.30 -5.17 5.64
N ALA A 77 3.00 -4.94 5.80
CA ALA A 77 2.47 -3.74 6.46
C ALA A 77 3.04 -3.56 7.87
N SER A 78 3.16 -4.64 8.65
CA SER A 78 3.71 -4.60 10.01
C SER A 78 5.18 -4.15 10.04
N LEU A 79 5.98 -4.56 9.04
CA LEU A 79 7.42 -4.26 8.98
C LEU A 79 7.70 -2.77 8.76
N VAL A 80 6.84 -2.06 8.04
CA VAL A 80 7.03 -0.63 7.72
C VAL A 80 6.15 0.31 8.52
N LEU A 81 5.27 -0.22 9.39
CA LEU A 81 4.27 0.56 10.14
C LEU A 81 4.86 1.72 10.95
N GLY A 82 6.07 1.57 11.49
CA GLY A 82 6.74 2.63 12.24
C GLY A 82 7.23 3.80 11.39
N LYS A 83 7.44 3.58 10.08
CA LYS A 83 8.02 4.56 9.15
C LYS A 83 6.99 5.18 8.20
N ALA A 84 5.89 4.48 7.96
CA ALA A 84 4.87 4.89 7.00
C ALA A 84 4.06 6.09 7.50
N THR A 85 3.75 7.02 6.61
CA THR A 85 2.70 8.03 6.84
C THR A 85 1.32 7.36 6.83
N ALA A 86 1.10 6.43 5.91
CA ALA A 86 -0.10 5.63 5.83
C ALA A 86 0.18 4.28 5.18
N ILE A 87 -0.58 3.26 5.58
CA ILE A 87 -0.63 1.98 4.90
C ILE A 87 -2.08 1.75 4.48
N ILE A 88 -2.31 1.53 3.19
CA ILE A 88 -3.65 1.41 2.62
C ILE A 88 -3.80 0.02 2.04
N HIS A 89 -4.76 -0.74 2.60
CA HIS A 89 -5.14 -2.00 2.02
C HIS A 89 -5.85 -1.77 0.68
N THR A 90 -5.58 -2.56 -0.34
CA THR A 90 -6.17 -2.37 -1.67
C THR A 90 -7.70 -2.54 -1.71
N ALA A 91 -8.32 -3.05 -0.63
CA ALA A 91 -9.77 -3.07 -0.43
C ALA A 91 -10.38 -1.74 0.06
N GLY A 92 -9.55 -0.75 0.35
CA GLY A 92 -9.98 0.61 0.69
C GLY A 92 -10.15 0.89 2.17
N PHE A 93 -9.20 0.44 3.00
CA PHE A 93 -9.14 0.82 4.42
C PHE A 93 -7.68 1.01 4.86
N PHE A 94 -7.48 1.75 5.95
CA PHE A 94 -6.14 1.93 6.52
C PHE A 94 -5.73 0.75 7.39
N ILE A 95 -4.50 0.27 7.19
CA ILE A 95 -3.82 -0.60 8.14
C ILE A 95 -3.02 0.30 9.09
N ASN A 96 -3.21 0.12 10.39
CA ASN A 96 -2.60 0.96 11.42
C ASN A 96 -2.38 0.17 12.72
N LYS A 97 -1.75 0.81 13.71
CA LYS A 97 -1.43 0.20 15.02
C LYS A 97 -2.64 -0.34 15.77
N ASN A 98 -3.84 0.20 15.52
CA ASN A 98 -5.04 -0.21 16.25
C ASN A 98 -5.70 -1.46 15.65
N ASN A 99 -5.37 -1.83 14.39
CA ASN A 99 -6.00 -2.97 13.72
C ASN A 99 -5.02 -4.04 13.22
N ILE A 100 -3.72 -3.74 13.13
CA ILE A 100 -2.73 -4.66 12.56
C ILE A 100 -2.68 -6.01 13.28
N ASP A 101 -2.72 -6.02 14.62
CA ASP A 101 -2.64 -7.26 15.40
C ASP A 101 -3.84 -8.16 15.13
N SER A 102 -5.05 -7.58 15.11
CA SER A 102 -6.29 -8.29 14.79
C SER A 102 -6.29 -8.83 13.35
N LEU A 103 -5.74 -8.07 12.39
CA LEU A 103 -5.60 -8.50 10.99
C LEU A 103 -4.64 -9.68 10.86
N LEU A 104 -3.48 -9.63 11.54
CA LEU A 104 -2.49 -10.71 11.56
C LEU A 104 -3.05 -11.98 12.23
N GLN A 105 -3.75 -11.83 13.36
CA GLN A 105 -4.42 -12.95 14.03
C GLN A 105 -5.48 -13.59 13.12
N SER A 106 -6.28 -12.78 12.43
CA SER A 106 -7.32 -13.28 11.52
C SER A 106 -6.73 -14.05 10.34
N ARG A 107 -5.61 -13.58 9.77
CA ARG A 107 -4.84 -14.31 8.75
C ARG A 107 -4.34 -15.65 9.29
N TYR A 108 -3.72 -15.65 10.47
CA TYR A 108 -3.23 -16.87 11.11
C TYR A 108 -4.33 -17.91 11.33
N ILE A 109 -5.47 -17.51 11.91
CA ILE A 109 -6.61 -18.41 12.14
C ILE A 109 -7.11 -18.99 10.82
N SER A 110 -7.24 -18.15 9.78
CA SER A 110 -7.70 -18.59 8.45
C SER A 110 -6.76 -19.62 7.83
N GLU A 111 -5.44 -19.42 7.96
CA GLU A 111 -4.44 -20.39 7.51
C GLU A 111 -4.49 -21.70 8.30
N ARG A 112 -4.74 -21.66 9.61
CA ARG A 112 -4.90 -22.85 10.46
C ARG A 112 -6.12 -23.67 10.06
N ILE A 113 -7.27 -23.03 9.82
CA ILE A 113 -8.50 -23.70 9.35
C ILE A 113 -8.25 -24.42 8.03
N ARG A 114 -7.59 -23.74 7.07
CA ARG A 114 -7.24 -24.34 5.77
C ARG A 114 -6.33 -25.55 5.91
N LYS A 115 -5.32 -25.49 6.79
CA LYS A 115 -4.40 -26.62 7.06
C LYS A 115 -5.09 -27.82 7.68
N GLN A 116 -6.18 -27.60 8.41
CA GLN A 116 -7.00 -28.67 9.02
C GLN A 116 -8.06 -29.25 8.06
N GLY A 117 -8.03 -28.88 6.78
CA GLY A 117 -8.99 -29.34 5.77
C GLY A 117 -10.31 -28.57 5.75
N GLY A 118 -10.43 -27.49 6.55
CA GLY A 118 -11.60 -26.62 6.54
C GLY A 118 -11.70 -25.83 5.23
N ARG A 119 -12.91 -25.76 4.66
CA ARG A 119 -13.19 -24.90 3.49
C ARG A 119 -13.33 -23.45 3.94
N THR A 120 -12.44 -22.58 3.47
CA THR A 120 -12.62 -21.12 3.55
C THR A 120 -13.15 -20.61 2.22
N LYS A 121 -14.02 -19.59 2.23
CA LYS A 121 -14.33 -18.86 0.99
C LYS A 121 -13.04 -18.20 0.51
N GLY A 122 -12.69 -18.38 -0.76
CA GLY A 122 -11.62 -17.62 -1.39
C GLY A 122 -11.92 -16.12 -1.40
N PRO A 123 -10.98 -15.29 -1.84
CA PRO A 123 -11.20 -13.85 -1.96
C PRO A 123 -12.49 -13.58 -2.73
N SER A 124 -13.39 -12.78 -2.14
CA SER A 124 -14.61 -12.39 -2.83
C SER A 124 -14.27 -11.61 -4.10
N LYS A 125 -15.11 -11.74 -5.15
CA LYS A 125 -14.98 -10.91 -6.35
C LYS A 125 -14.89 -9.44 -5.96
N ARG A 126 -13.89 -8.73 -6.50
CA ARG A 126 -13.67 -7.31 -6.22
C ARG A 126 -14.92 -6.51 -6.59
N ARG A 127 -15.31 -5.57 -5.73
CA ARG A 127 -16.47 -4.69 -5.91
C ARG A 127 -16.00 -3.27 -6.19
N ARG A 128 -16.75 -2.54 -7.03
CA ARG A 128 -16.50 -1.12 -7.33
C ARG A 128 -16.39 -0.25 -6.07
N GLU A 129 -17.15 -0.58 -5.03
CA GLU A 129 -17.07 0.10 -3.74
C GLU A 129 -15.66 0.06 -3.11
N GLN A 130 -14.90 -1.02 -3.33
CA GLN A 130 -13.53 -1.14 -2.82
C GLN A 130 -12.57 -0.16 -3.52
N ASP A 131 -12.77 0.08 -4.83
CA ASP A 131 -12.00 1.07 -5.57
C ASP A 131 -12.34 2.50 -5.09
N GLU A 132 -13.62 2.80 -4.87
CA GLU A 132 -14.05 4.10 -4.34
C GLU A 132 -13.51 4.34 -2.92
N ASN A 133 -13.56 3.33 -2.06
CA ASN A 133 -13.03 3.41 -0.70
C ASN A 133 -11.50 3.55 -0.70
N PHE A 134 -10.81 2.83 -1.59
CA PHE A 134 -9.37 2.97 -1.79
C PHE A 134 -9.00 4.40 -2.21
N LYS A 135 -9.68 4.92 -3.23
CA LYS A 135 -9.49 6.30 -3.68
C LYS A 135 -9.72 7.31 -2.55
N LYS A 136 -10.79 7.16 -1.77
CA LYS A 136 -11.07 8.03 -0.61
C LYS A 136 -9.95 7.99 0.42
N CYS A 137 -9.43 6.81 0.77
CA CYS A 137 -8.31 6.67 1.70
C CYS A 137 -7.05 7.37 1.18
N LEU A 138 -6.69 7.12 -0.08
CA LEU A 138 -5.48 7.68 -0.68
C LEU A 138 -5.54 9.21 -0.73
N TYR A 139 -6.61 9.77 -1.29
CA TYR A 139 -6.77 11.22 -1.42
C TYR A 139 -6.85 11.92 -0.06
N LYS A 140 -7.47 11.30 0.95
CA LYS A 140 -7.49 11.84 2.32
C LYS A 140 -6.06 12.07 2.83
N VAL A 141 -5.19 11.06 2.75
CA VAL A 141 -3.80 11.17 3.21
C VAL A 141 -3.05 12.24 2.42
N LEU A 142 -3.19 12.22 1.09
CA LEU A 142 -2.50 13.19 0.24
C LEU A 142 -2.89 14.63 0.56
N HIS A 143 -4.18 14.92 0.73
CA HIS A 143 -4.62 16.27 1.11
C HIS A 143 -4.14 16.68 2.51
N GLU A 144 -4.17 15.77 3.48
CA GLU A 144 -3.69 16.05 4.85
C GLU A 144 -2.19 16.39 4.86
N GLU A 145 -1.37 15.63 4.15
CA GLU A 145 0.08 15.83 4.10
C GLU A 145 0.46 17.11 3.36
N PHE A 146 -0.20 17.42 2.24
CA PHE A 146 0.02 18.68 1.53
C PHE A 146 -0.43 19.90 2.34
N SER A 147 -1.51 19.77 3.12
CA SER A 147 -1.97 20.84 4.02
C SER A 147 -0.98 21.10 5.15
N LYS A 148 -0.42 20.05 5.77
CA LYS A 148 0.63 20.17 6.81
C LYS A 148 1.88 20.87 6.30
N ASN A 149 2.34 20.49 5.10
CA ASN A 149 3.52 21.10 4.47
C ASN A 149 3.31 22.60 4.20
N ASN A 150 2.10 23.00 3.77
CA ASN A 150 1.77 24.41 3.55
C ASN A 150 1.77 25.23 4.86
N ILE A 151 1.28 24.67 5.96
CA ILE A 151 1.26 25.33 7.27
C ILE A 151 2.69 25.51 7.82
N GLN A 152 3.54 24.48 7.71
CA GLN A 152 4.94 24.56 8.14
C GLN A 152 5.75 25.60 7.34
N ASN A 153 5.51 25.69 6.04
CA ASN A 153 6.18 26.67 5.18
C ASN A 153 5.75 28.12 5.49
N ARG A 154 4.52 28.35 5.94
CA ARG A 154 4.06 29.68 6.38
C ARG A 154 4.70 30.11 7.69
N ARG A 155 4.75 29.21 8.69
CA ARG A 155 5.37 29.50 10.01
C ARG A 155 6.87 29.79 9.96
N LYS A 156 7.59 29.26 8.97
CA LYS A 156 9.02 29.55 8.75
C LYS A 156 9.30 30.89 8.05
N ARG A 157 8.25 31.58 7.56
CA ARG A 157 8.35 32.85 6.82
C ARG A 157 7.88 34.06 7.63
N GLU A 158 7.40 33.86 8.85
CA GLU A 158 7.11 34.96 9.78
C GLU A 158 8.42 35.32 10.52
N PRO A 159 8.84 36.59 10.52
CA PRO A 159 10.10 37.06 11.11
C PRO A 159 10.11 37.00 12.64
#